data_AF-A0A165SR83-F1
#
_entry.id   AF-A0A165SR83-F1
#
_cell.length_a   1.000
_cell.length_b   1.000
_cell.length_c   1.000
_cell.angle_alpha   90.00
_cell.angle_beta   90.00
_cell.angle_gamma   90.00
#
_symmetry.space_group_name_H-M   'P 1'
#
loop_
_entity.id
_entity.type
_entity.pdbx_description
1 polymer ?
#
loop_
_entity_poly.entity_id
_entity_poly.type
_entity_poly.pdbx_seq_one_letter_code
_entity_poly.pdbx_strand_id
1 'polypeptide(L)'
;MLSIVAVLLVVLLKPFSEQTAARFALLAIASVIVLRYLIWRLLETLPPAAPTLSFAIAVLLFTVELYSNLMFFLNAFINADPTTRKMPPRVSLRDLPTVDILVPSYNEPTEMLAITLLAAKNMIYPVDKRTVVLCDDGGTDQRCNSDNPSLPPPPGTAGRAAAAVPRPGDRLFHPRAQRTRQGRQHVGGAGAAERRSGGGVRCRPRADP
;
A
#
# COMPACT_ATOMS: atom_id res chain seq x y z
N MET A 1 19.83 -37.65 -3.88
CA MET A 1 19.77 -37.90 -2.42
C MET A 1 19.69 -36.62 -1.60
N LEU A 2 20.65 -35.69 -1.72
CA LEU A 2 20.63 -34.41 -0.97
C LEU A 2 19.34 -33.60 -1.18
N SER A 3 18.86 -33.47 -2.43
CA SER A 3 17.64 -32.71 -2.74
C SER A 3 16.37 -33.33 -2.15
N ILE A 4 16.29 -34.67 -2.11
CA ILE A 4 15.15 -35.39 -1.52
C ILE A 4 15.12 -35.19 -0.01
N VAL A 5 16.28 -35.33 0.65
CA VAL A 5 16.43 -35.08 2.09
C VAL A 5 16.07 -33.64 2.43
N ALA A 6 16.51 -32.67 1.61
CA ALA A 6 16.22 -31.28 1.85
C ALA A 6 14.73 -30.93 1.67
N VAL A 7 14.05 -31.51 0.67
CA VAL A 7 12.59 -31.37 0.50
C VAL A 7 11.84 -31.98 1.69
N LEU A 8 12.26 -33.17 2.15
CA LEU A 8 11.66 -33.80 3.32
C LEU A 8 11.84 -32.95 4.59
N LEU A 9 13.02 -32.39 4.81
CA LEU A 9 13.29 -31.47 5.92
C LEU A 9 12.41 -30.22 5.84
N VAL A 10 12.20 -29.65 4.65
CA VAL A 10 11.31 -28.51 4.47
C VAL A 10 9.87 -28.86 4.84
N VAL A 11 9.37 -30.02 4.40
CA VAL A 11 8.01 -30.48 4.73
C VAL A 11 7.85 -30.70 6.24
N LEU A 12 8.86 -31.28 6.90
CA LEU A 12 8.85 -31.55 8.34
C LEU A 12 8.97 -30.28 9.20
N LEU A 13 9.73 -29.28 8.75
CA LEU A 13 9.95 -28.02 9.48
C LEU A 13 8.86 -26.96 9.20
N LYS A 14 8.12 -27.07 8.08
CA LYS A 14 7.01 -26.17 7.73
C LYS A 14 5.97 -25.99 8.85
N PRO A 15 5.47 -27.02 9.56
CA PRO A 15 4.51 -26.83 10.66
C PRO A 15 5.09 -26.04 11.85
N PHE A 16 6.41 -26.02 12.02
CA PHE A 16 7.09 -25.27 13.08
C PHE A 16 7.56 -23.90 12.60
N SER A 17 7.19 -23.49 11.39
CA SER A 17 7.60 -22.22 10.79
C SER A 17 7.05 -20.98 11.51
N GLU A 18 6.28 -21.10 12.59
CA GLU A 18 5.98 -19.98 13.48
C GLU A 18 7.15 -19.59 14.38
N GLN A 19 8.08 -20.51 14.62
CA GLN A 19 9.28 -20.27 15.42
C GLN A 19 10.38 -19.65 14.57
N THR A 20 10.96 -18.55 15.05
CA THR A 20 12.05 -17.83 14.38
C THR A 20 13.23 -18.75 14.01
N ALA A 21 13.64 -19.65 14.91
CA ALA A 21 14.73 -20.59 14.65
C ALA A 21 14.41 -21.58 13.51
N ALA A 22 13.18 -22.10 13.45
CA ALA A 22 12.75 -23.01 12.38
C ALA A 22 12.65 -22.28 11.03
N ARG A 23 12.22 -21.01 11.02
CA ARG A 23 12.26 -20.15 9.82
C ARG A 23 13.68 -19.99 9.31
N PHE A 24 14.63 -19.62 10.17
CA PHE A 24 16.03 -19.48 9.78
C PHE A 24 16.62 -20.82 9.27
N ALA A 25 16.30 -21.94 9.91
CA ALA A 25 16.72 -23.26 9.45
C ALA A 25 16.17 -23.60 8.06
N LEU A 26 14.88 -23.35 7.81
CA LEU A 26 14.24 -23.53 6.50
C LEU A 26 14.91 -22.67 5.41
N LEU A 27 15.13 -21.39 5.70
CA LEU A 27 15.79 -20.46 4.78
C LEU A 27 17.25 -20.87 4.51
N ALA A 28 17.98 -21.33 5.53
CA ALA A 28 19.35 -21.82 5.39
C ALA A 28 19.41 -23.09 4.52
N ILE A 29 18.52 -24.06 4.76
CA ILE A 29 18.44 -25.29 3.95
C ILE A 29 18.14 -24.95 2.49
N ALA A 30 17.13 -24.10 2.24
CA ALA A 30 16.78 -23.67 0.89
C ALA A 30 17.95 -22.93 0.21
N SER A 31 18.64 -22.06 0.95
CA SER A 31 19.83 -21.34 0.47
C SER A 31 20.96 -22.28 0.06
N VAL A 32 21.24 -23.33 0.85
CA VAL A 32 22.28 -24.31 0.53
C VAL A 32 21.97 -25.07 -0.76
N ILE A 33 20.70 -25.45 -0.98
CA ILE A 33 20.29 -26.12 -2.23
C ILE A 33 20.49 -25.18 -3.43
N VAL A 34 20.05 -23.92 -3.31
CA VAL A 34 20.17 -22.92 -4.38
C VAL A 34 21.64 -22.62 -4.68
N LEU A 35 22.49 -22.45 -3.66
CA LEU A 35 23.93 -22.23 -3.85
C LEU A 35 24.60 -23.44 -4.50
N ARG A 36 24.25 -24.67 -4.08
CA ARG A 36 24.77 -25.88 -4.71
C ARG A 36 24.36 -25.97 -6.19
N TYR A 37 23.12 -25.60 -6.51
CA TYR A 37 22.62 -25.50 -7.88
C TYR A 37 23.38 -24.44 -8.69
N LEU A 38 23.60 -23.23 -8.14
CA LEU A 38 24.37 -22.18 -8.80
C LEU A 38 25.81 -22.61 -9.10
N ILE A 39 26.46 -23.29 -8.15
CA ILE A 39 27.81 -23.84 -8.34
C ILE A 39 27.81 -24.88 -9.49
N TRP A 40 26.85 -25.80 -9.50
CA TRP A 40 26.72 -26.78 -10.59
C TRP A 40 26.45 -26.11 -11.95
N ARG A 41 25.55 -25.11 -11.97
CA ARG A 41 25.22 -24.33 -13.17
C ARG A 41 26.45 -23.64 -13.75
N LEU A 42 27.26 -23.02 -12.90
CA LEU A 42 28.45 -22.28 -13.28
C LEU A 42 29.61 -23.19 -13.73
N LEU A 43 29.81 -24.34 -13.07
CA LEU A 43 31.00 -25.17 -13.30
C LEU A 43 30.79 -26.29 -14.32
N GLU A 44 29.58 -26.85 -14.43
CA GLU A 44 29.34 -28.05 -15.26
C GLU A 44 28.48 -27.79 -16.50
N THR A 45 27.62 -26.76 -16.49
CA THR A 45 26.62 -26.59 -17.57
C THR A 45 26.94 -25.49 -18.59
N LEU A 46 27.94 -24.65 -18.32
CA LEU A 46 28.33 -23.59 -19.26
C LEU A 46 29.14 -24.17 -20.42
N PRO A 47 28.78 -23.89 -21.68
CA PRO A 47 29.57 -24.31 -22.82
C PRO A 47 30.95 -23.64 -22.79
N PRO A 48 31.97 -24.23 -23.43
CA PRO A 48 33.29 -23.63 -23.54
C PRO A 48 33.21 -22.19 -24.06
N ALA A 49 34.08 -21.32 -23.54
CA ALA A 49 34.13 -19.91 -23.91
C ALA A 49 34.61 -19.74 -25.37
N ALA A 50 33.67 -19.87 -26.29
CA ALA A 50 33.86 -19.68 -27.72
C ALA A 50 32.84 -18.65 -28.23
N PRO A 51 33.21 -17.78 -29.20
CA PRO A 51 32.33 -16.75 -29.76
C PRO A 51 31.27 -17.38 -30.67
N THR A 52 30.39 -18.19 -30.09
CA THR A 52 29.32 -18.91 -30.74
C THR A 52 27.98 -18.41 -30.23
N LEU A 53 26.95 -18.50 -31.08
CA LEU A 53 25.58 -18.13 -30.71
C LEU A 53 25.09 -18.93 -29.49
N SER A 54 25.47 -20.20 -29.39
CA SER A 54 25.15 -21.09 -28.26
C SER A 54 25.71 -20.57 -26.93
N PHE A 55 26.94 -20.03 -26.92
CA PHE A 55 27.52 -19.43 -25.73
C PHE A 55 26.78 -18.15 -25.31
N ALA A 56 26.43 -17.29 -26.28
CA ALA A 56 25.67 -16.07 -26.00
C ALA A 56 24.29 -16.36 -25.38
N ILE A 57 23.57 -17.33 -25.92
CA ILE A 57 22.26 -17.76 -25.38
C ILE A 57 22.42 -18.38 -23.97
N ALA A 58 23.46 -19.20 -23.77
CA ALA A 58 23.75 -19.80 -22.46
C ALA A 58 24.04 -18.74 -21.38
N VAL A 59 24.82 -17.71 -21.71
CA VAL A 59 25.12 -16.59 -20.79
C VAL A 59 23.87 -15.75 -20.50
N LEU A 60 23.03 -15.48 -21.51
CA LEU A 60 21.77 -14.76 -21.30
C LEU A 60 20.85 -15.53 -20.34
N LEU A 61 20.68 -16.83 -20.58
CA LEU A 61 19.88 -17.69 -19.71
C LEU A 61 20.45 -17.73 -18.28
N PHE A 62 21.77 -17.87 -18.15
CA PHE A 62 22.45 -17.82 -16.85
C PHE A 62 22.23 -16.48 -16.13
N THR A 63 22.23 -15.36 -16.85
CA THR A 63 21.99 -14.02 -16.26
C THR A 63 20.56 -13.89 -15.72
N VAL A 64 19.57 -14.37 -16.49
CA VAL A 64 18.16 -14.39 -16.05
C VAL A 64 18.00 -15.28 -14.82
N GLU A 65 18.61 -16.46 -14.81
CA GLU A 65 18.58 -17.36 -13.65
C GLU A 65 19.27 -16.73 -12.44
N LEU A 66 20.43 -16.09 -12.61
CA LEU A 66 21.14 -15.43 -11.52
C LEU A 66 20.29 -14.32 -10.91
N TYR A 67 19.57 -13.56 -11.75
CA TYR A 67 18.61 -12.56 -11.29
C TYR A 67 17.48 -13.20 -10.46
N SER A 68 16.88 -14.29 -10.93
CA SER A 68 15.84 -15.01 -10.18
C SER A 68 16.35 -15.54 -8.84
N ASN A 69 17.56 -16.09 -8.80
CA ASN A 69 18.17 -16.58 -7.56
C ASN A 69 18.51 -15.43 -6.59
N LEU A 70 18.98 -14.29 -7.10
CA LEU A 70 19.19 -13.09 -6.29
C LEU A 70 17.88 -12.59 -5.68
N MET A 71 16.80 -12.55 -6.46
CA MET A 71 15.47 -12.19 -5.97
C MET A 71 14.96 -13.18 -4.92
N PHE A 72 15.27 -14.47 -5.06
CA PHE A 72 15.00 -15.46 -4.02
C PHE A 72 15.70 -15.12 -2.71
N PHE A 73 17.01 -14.82 -2.72
CA PHE A 73 17.76 -14.44 -1.51
C PHE A 73 17.25 -13.14 -0.88
N LEU A 74 16.96 -12.13 -1.71
CA LEU A 74 16.42 -10.86 -1.22
C LEU A 74 15.05 -11.06 -0.56
N ASN A 75 14.17 -11.83 -1.19
CA ASN A 75 12.86 -12.14 -0.63
C ASN A 75 12.96 -12.98 0.64
N ALA A 76 13.89 -13.95 0.69
CA ALA A 76 14.19 -14.72 1.89
C ALA A 76 14.66 -13.82 3.03
N PHE A 77 15.51 -12.83 2.75
CA PHE A 77 16.02 -11.89 3.75
C PHE A 77 14.93 -10.94 4.27
N ILE A 78 14.09 -10.39 3.39
CA ILE A 78 12.98 -9.50 3.77
C ILE A 78 11.96 -10.24 4.64
N ASN A 79 11.67 -11.50 4.33
CA ASN A 79 10.69 -12.30 5.06
C ASN A 79 11.28 -13.09 6.24
N ALA A 80 12.57 -12.91 6.55
CA ALA A 80 13.23 -13.67 7.61
C ALA A 80 12.64 -13.37 8.99
N ASP A 81 12.34 -12.10 9.28
CA ASP A 81 11.76 -11.66 10.55
C ASP A 81 10.53 -10.76 10.33
N PRO A 82 9.32 -11.35 10.21
CA PRO A 82 8.12 -10.56 10.05
C PRO A 82 7.83 -9.78 11.34
N THR A 83 7.76 -8.46 11.22
CA THR A 83 7.46 -7.59 12.37
C THR A 83 6.03 -7.81 12.86
N THR A 84 5.90 -8.43 14.03
CA THR A 84 4.60 -8.53 14.71
C THR A 84 4.34 -7.23 15.46
N ARG A 85 3.42 -6.41 14.93
CA ARG A 85 3.02 -5.17 15.58
C ARG A 85 2.06 -5.48 16.72
N LYS A 86 2.42 -5.10 17.95
CA LYS A 86 1.51 -5.14 19.10
C LYS A 86 0.46 -4.05 18.96
N MET A 87 -0.72 -4.28 19.55
CA MET A 87 -1.72 -3.23 19.66
C MET A 87 -1.15 -2.03 20.44
N PRO A 88 -1.53 -0.79 20.09
CA PRO A 88 -1.07 0.38 20.80
C PRO A 88 -1.50 0.32 22.29
N PRO A 89 -0.72 0.91 23.21
CA PRO A 89 -1.09 0.97 24.60
C PRO A 89 -2.41 1.73 24.79
N ARG A 90 -3.17 1.37 25.83
CA ARG A 90 -4.37 2.13 26.21
C ARG A 90 -3.94 3.51 26.70
N VAL A 91 -4.38 4.56 25.99
CA VAL A 91 -4.14 5.96 26.34
C VAL A 91 -5.37 6.56 27.00
N SER A 92 -5.16 7.54 27.89
CA SER A 92 -6.28 8.28 28.48
C SER A 92 -6.97 9.16 27.42
N LEU A 93 -8.24 9.48 27.62
CA LEU A 93 -8.98 10.35 26.69
C LEU A 93 -8.36 11.75 26.55
N ARG A 94 -7.63 12.21 27.58
CA ARG A 94 -6.98 13.53 27.59
C ARG A 94 -5.77 13.57 26.66
N ASP A 95 -5.02 12.47 26.59
CA ASP A 95 -3.78 12.35 25.81
C ASP A 95 -4.02 11.99 24.33
N LEU A 96 -5.28 11.80 23.94
CA LEU A 96 -5.64 11.55 22.56
C LEU A 96 -5.31 12.76 21.67
N PRO A 97 -4.59 12.57 20.56
CA PRO A 97 -4.31 13.66 19.61
C PRO A 97 -5.57 14.12 18.88
N THR A 98 -5.57 15.32 18.32
CA THR A 98 -6.58 15.70 17.33
C THR A 98 -6.29 14.97 16.02
N VAL A 99 -7.31 14.38 15.41
CA VAL A 99 -7.21 13.57 14.19
C VAL A 99 -8.03 14.19 13.06
N ASP A 100 -7.39 14.41 11.92
CA ASP A 100 -8.08 14.82 10.68
C ASP A 100 -8.18 13.62 9.72
N ILE A 101 -9.40 13.22 9.41
CA ILE A 101 -9.74 12.11 8.51
C ILE A 101 -10.00 12.69 7.12
N LEU A 102 -9.08 12.45 6.20
CA LEU A 102 -9.13 12.97 4.83
C LEU A 102 -9.66 11.90 3.88
N VAL A 103 -10.81 12.15 3.25
CA VAL A 103 -11.40 11.27 2.24
C VAL A 103 -11.18 11.88 0.86
N PRO A 104 -10.20 11.41 0.07
CA PRO A 104 -10.01 11.88 -1.31
C PRO A 104 -11.09 11.31 -2.23
N SER A 105 -11.62 12.15 -3.12
CA SER A 105 -12.60 11.76 -4.14
C SER A 105 -12.35 12.48 -5.46
N TYR A 106 -12.63 11.79 -6.57
CA TYR A 106 -12.54 12.33 -7.92
C TYR A 106 -13.80 12.07 -8.77
N ASN A 107 -14.20 10.81 -8.94
CA ASN A 107 -15.34 10.44 -9.78
C ASN A 107 -16.17 9.29 -9.18
N GLU A 108 -16.03 9.04 -7.88
CA GLU A 108 -16.81 8.02 -7.18
C GLU A 108 -18.29 8.44 -7.04
N PRO A 109 -19.24 7.48 -7.11
CA PRO A 109 -20.66 7.79 -6.96
C PRO A 109 -20.98 8.29 -5.55
N THR A 110 -21.99 9.16 -5.44
CA THR A 110 -22.41 9.79 -4.18
C THR A 110 -22.80 8.78 -3.11
N GLU A 111 -23.41 7.66 -3.50
CA GLU A 111 -23.81 6.58 -2.58
C GLU A 111 -22.59 5.94 -1.91
N MET A 112 -21.52 5.70 -2.65
CA MET A 112 -20.25 5.15 -2.13
C MET A 112 -19.56 6.15 -1.20
N LEU A 113 -19.55 7.43 -1.56
CA LEU A 113 -19.00 8.50 -0.72
C LEU A 113 -19.79 8.67 0.57
N ALA A 114 -21.12 8.58 0.51
CA ALA A 114 -21.98 8.67 1.69
C ALA A 114 -21.68 7.55 2.69
N ILE A 115 -21.54 6.31 2.23
CA ILE A 115 -21.18 5.17 3.10
C ILE A 115 -19.81 5.39 3.75
N THR A 116 -18.82 5.83 2.96
CA THR A 116 -17.45 6.06 3.44
C THR A 116 -17.38 7.19 4.48
N LEU A 117 -18.11 8.28 4.24
CA LEU A 117 -18.19 9.42 5.16
C LEU A 117 -18.96 9.06 6.44
N LEU A 118 -20.04 8.27 6.33
CA LEU A 118 -20.78 7.77 7.49
C LEU A 118 -19.92 6.83 8.34
N ALA A 119 -19.14 5.95 7.71
CA ALA A 119 -18.20 5.08 8.42
C ALA A 119 -17.10 5.90 9.13
N ALA A 120 -16.51 6.87 8.44
CA ALA A 120 -15.51 7.78 9.02
C ALA A 120 -16.06 8.56 10.23
N LYS A 121 -17.31 9.02 10.14
CA LYS A 121 -17.98 9.75 11.22
C LYS A 121 -18.31 8.88 12.44
N ASN A 122 -18.63 7.60 12.24
CA ASN A 122 -18.98 6.66 13.31
C ASN A 122 -17.77 5.93 13.92
N MET A 123 -16.54 6.35 13.61
CA MET A 123 -15.33 5.81 14.22
C MET A 123 -15.34 6.02 15.75
N ILE A 124 -14.88 5.03 16.52
CA ILE A 124 -14.81 5.11 17.99
C ILE A 124 -13.69 6.08 18.39
N TYR A 125 -14.01 7.37 18.48
CA TYR A 125 -13.12 8.46 18.86
C TYR A 125 -13.93 9.63 19.46
N PRO A 126 -13.38 10.44 20.38
CA PRO A 126 -14.07 11.64 20.86
C PRO A 126 -14.46 12.59 19.72
N VAL A 127 -15.70 13.07 19.72
CA VAL A 127 -16.25 13.91 18.64
C VAL A 127 -15.49 15.23 18.54
N ASP A 128 -15.09 15.79 19.67
CA ASP A 128 -14.32 17.03 19.81
C ASP A 128 -12.90 16.97 19.24
N LYS A 129 -12.35 15.76 19.02
CA LYS A 129 -10.97 15.55 18.56
C LYS A 129 -10.87 14.92 17.17
N ARG A 130 -11.97 14.73 16.46
CA ARG A 130 -11.95 14.18 15.09
C ARG A 130 -12.58 15.16 14.11
N THR A 131 -11.93 15.39 12.98
CA THR A 131 -12.49 16.18 11.87
C THR A 131 -12.55 15.33 10.62
N VAL A 132 -13.72 15.21 9.99
CA VAL A 132 -13.86 14.50 8.71
C VAL A 132 -13.90 15.52 7.58
N VAL A 133 -12.97 15.42 6.62
CA VAL A 133 -12.84 16.35 5.49
C VAL A 133 -12.90 15.58 4.17
N LEU A 134 -13.88 15.93 3.34
CA LEU A 134 -13.97 15.44 1.96
C LEU A 134 -13.07 16.30 1.05
N CYS A 135 -12.10 15.67 0.41
CA CYS A 135 -11.18 16.29 -0.55
C CYS A 135 -11.66 15.96 -1.96
N ASP A 136 -12.56 16.79 -2.48
CA ASP A 136 -13.15 16.62 -3.81
C ASP A 136 -12.27 17.30 -4.87
N ASP A 137 -11.43 16.48 -5.52
CA ASP A 137 -10.60 16.87 -6.67
C ASP A 137 -11.38 16.79 -8.00
N GLY A 138 -12.60 16.23 -7.97
CA GLY A 138 -13.49 16.06 -9.11
C GLY A 138 -14.25 17.33 -9.50
N GLY A 139 -14.51 18.21 -8.54
CA GLY A 139 -15.20 19.50 -8.73
C GLY A 139 -14.30 20.72 -8.54
N THR A 140 -13.04 20.67 -8.98
CA THR A 140 -12.10 21.82 -8.87
C THR A 140 -12.49 22.97 -9.80
N ASP A 141 -12.20 24.21 -9.41
CA ASP A 141 -12.54 25.41 -10.23
C ASP A 141 -11.93 25.33 -11.63
N GLN A 142 -10.74 24.72 -11.76
CA GLN A 142 -10.10 24.46 -13.05
C GLN A 142 -10.88 23.45 -13.91
N ARG A 143 -11.46 22.41 -13.31
CA ARG A 143 -12.28 21.42 -14.03
C ARG A 143 -13.67 21.96 -14.37
N CYS A 144 -14.21 22.83 -13.52
CA CYS A 144 -15.46 23.53 -13.81
C CYS A 144 -15.29 24.58 -14.93
N ASN A 145 -14.11 25.18 -15.04
CA ASN A 145 -13.79 26.22 -16.03
C ASN A 145 -12.95 25.70 -17.21
N SER A 146 -12.91 24.39 -17.47
CA SER A 146 -12.14 23.83 -18.58
C SER A 146 -12.91 23.89 -19.90
N ASP A 147 -12.32 24.45 -20.95
CA ASP A 147 -12.93 24.60 -22.29
C ASP A 147 -13.01 23.28 -23.11
N ASN A 148 -12.69 22.13 -22.51
CA ASN A 148 -12.64 20.86 -23.24
C ASN A 148 -14.03 20.20 -23.30
N PRO A 149 -14.67 20.12 -24.48
CA PRO A 149 -16.04 19.59 -24.65
C PRO A 149 -16.13 18.07 -24.49
N SER A 150 -15.01 17.34 -24.43
CA SER A 150 -15.00 15.88 -24.27
C SER A 150 -15.10 15.43 -22.81
N LEU A 151 -14.99 16.35 -21.85
CA LEU A 151 -15.11 16.02 -20.44
C LEU A 151 -16.59 15.94 -20.07
N PRO A 152 -17.04 14.88 -19.36
CA PRO A 152 -18.37 14.88 -18.80
C PRO A 152 -18.51 16.10 -17.89
N PRO A 153 -19.69 16.75 -17.86
CA PRO A 153 -19.89 17.93 -17.03
C PRO A 153 -19.41 17.61 -15.62
N PRO A 154 -18.66 18.53 -14.95
CA PRO A 154 -18.30 18.33 -13.56
C PRO A 154 -19.59 17.97 -12.84
N PRO A 155 -19.58 17.02 -11.89
CA PRO A 155 -20.79 16.63 -11.19
C PRO A 155 -21.26 17.82 -10.35
N GLY A 156 -21.96 18.74 -11.01
CA GLY A 156 -22.64 19.87 -10.44
C GLY A 156 -23.70 19.25 -9.58
N THR A 157 -23.53 19.38 -8.26
CA THR A 157 -24.39 18.89 -7.17
C THR A 157 -24.03 17.59 -6.44
N ALA A 158 -23.15 16.70 -6.94
CA ALA A 158 -22.81 15.46 -6.21
C ALA A 158 -22.15 15.75 -4.84
N GLY A 159 -21.26 16.74 -4.78
CA GLY A 159 -20.66 17.22 -3.52
C GLY A 159 -21.60 18.02 -2.62
N ARG A 160 -22.76 18.50 -3.12
CA ARG A 160 -23.80 19.14 -2.28
C ARG A 160 -24.62 18.10 -1.52
N ALA A 161 -24.85 16.92 -2.12
CA ALA A 161 -25.63 15.85 -1.51
C ALA A 161 -24.87 15.12 -0.39
N ALA A 162 -23.57 14.89 -0.54
CA ALA A 162 -22.75 14.26 0.51
C ALA A 162 -22.52 15.19 1.74
N ALA A 163 -22.55 16.51 1.54
CA ALA A 163 -22.58 17.50 2.61
C ALA A 163 -23.96 17.62 3.29
N ALA A 164 -25.00 16.99 2.74
CA ALA A 164 -26.39 17.12 3.16
C ALA A 164 -26.90 15.92 3.98
N VAL A 165 -26.02 15.20 4.69
CA VAL A 165 -26.45 14.29 5.78
C VAL A 165 -26.17 14.92 7.16
N PRO A 166 -26.83 16.02 7.57
CA PRO A 166 -26.83 16.45 8.95
C PRO A 166 -27.88 15.63 9.73
N ARG A 167 -27.44 14.97 10.81
CA ARG A 167 -28.33 14.75 11.96
C ARG A 167 -28.32 16.04 12.80
N PRO A 168 -29.45 16.46 13.37
CA PRO A 168 -29.50 17.66 14.19
C PRO A 168 -28.58 17.49 15.41
N GLY A 169 -27.55 18.33 15.51
CA GLY A 169 -26.60 18.36 16.64
C GLY A 169 -25.11 18.30 16.28
N ASP A 170 -24.75 17.90 15.05
CA ASP A 170 -23.34 17.69 14.69
C ASP A 170 -22.66 18.97 14.15
N ARG A 171 -22.00 19.71 15.04
CA ARG A 171 -20.96 20.68 14.64
C ARG A 171 -19.71 19.89 14.24
N LEU A 172 -19.53 19.48 12.98
CA LEU A 172 -18.20 19.01 12.51
C LEU A 172 -18.06 18.76 10.99
N PHE A 173 -18.76 19.52 10.15
CA PHE A 173 -18.36 19.64 8.74
C PHE A 173 -17.53 20.92 8.57
N HIS A 174 -16.21 20.80 8.56
CA HIS A 174 -15.36 21.88 8.03
C HIS A 174 -15.51 21.90 6.49
N PRO A 175 -15.59 23.09 5.87
CA PRO A 175 -16.04 23.22 4.50
C PRO A 175 -15.05 22.56 3.54
N ARG A 176 -15.63 21.83 2.59
CA ARG A 176 -15.06 21.32 1.35
C ARG A 176 -13.74 22.01 0.98
N ALA A 177 -12.63 21.28 1.03
CA ALA A 177 -11.36 21.79 0.54
C ALA A 177 -11.31 21.62 -0.99
N GLN A 178 -12.03 22.47 -1.72
CA GLN A 178 -11.89 22.58 -3.17
C GLN A 178 -10.61 23.33 -3.51
N ARG A 179 -9.90 22.84 -4.52
CA ARG A 179 -8.67 23.46 -5.02
C ARG A 179 -8.97 24.33 -6.23
N THR A 180 -8.28 25.47 -6.33
CA THR A 180 -8.32 26.39 -7.48
C THR A 180 -7.56 25.88 -8.71
N ARG A 181 -6.59 24.96 -8.56
CA ARG A 181 -5.84 24.33 -9.67
C ARG A 181 -5.62 22.84 -9.43
N GLN A 182 -5.81 22.03 -10.47
CA GLN A 182 -5.51 20.59 -10.49
C GLN A 182 -4.00 20.38 -10.57
N GLY A 183 -3.45 19.63 -9.60
CA GLY A 183 -2.04 19.19 -9.59
C GLY A 183 -1.97 17.66 -9.54
N ARG A 184 -0.90 17.07 -9.00
CA ARG A 184 -0.78 15.60 -8.87
C ARG A 184 -2.00 15.01 -8.13
N GLN A 185 -2.68 14.08 -8.80
CA GLN A 185 -4.08 13.65 -8.54
C GLN A 185 -4.35 13.04 -7.14
N HIS A 186 -3.35 12.58 -6.38
CA HIS A 186 -3.54 12.05 -5.01
C HIS A 186 -2.78 12.81 -3.92
N VAL A 187 -1.76 13.59 -4.29
CA VAL A 187 -0.93 14.34 -3.35
C VAL A 187 -1.45 15.77 -3.19
N GLY A 188 -2.07 16.31 -4.25
CA GLY A 188 -2.53 17.69 -4.33
C GLY A 188 -3.74 18.01 -3.45
N GLY A 189 -4.83 17.24 -3.55
CA GLY A 189 -6.06 17.48 -2.78
C GLY A 189 -5.83 17.35 -1.27
N ALA A 190 -5.16 16.28 -0.86
CA ALA A 190 -4.84 16.06 0.54
C ALA A 190 -3.86 17.11 1.10
N GLY A 191 -2.90 17.61 0.31
CA GLY A 191 -1.99 18.68 0.71
C GLY A 191 -2.68 20.06 0.84
N ALA A 192 -3.75 20.31 0.10
CA ALA A 192 -4.55 21.53 0.23
C ALA A 192 -5.43 21.49 1.50
N ALA A 193 -6.01 20.33 1.81
CA ALA A 193 -6.71 20.10 3.08
C ALA A 193 -5.77 20.13 4.29
N GLU A 194 -4.55 19.63 4.13
CA GLU A 194 -3.49 19.65 5.15
C GLU A 194 -3.07 21.07 5.55
N ARG A 195 -3.06 22.03 4.61
CA ARG A 195 -2.76 23.45 4.92
C ARG A 195 -3.86 24.15 5.72
N ARG A 196 -5.07 23.59 5.76
CA ARG A 196 -6.22 24.15 6.49
C ARG A 196 -6.45 23.49 7.85
N SER A 197 -5.77 22.38 8.14
CA SER A 197 -6.02 21.58 9.35
C SER A 197 -4.92 21.80 10.40
N GLY A 198 -5.32 22.03 11.65
CA GLY A 198 -4.42 22.40 12.74
C GLY A 198 -3.64 21.21 13.30
N GLY A 199 -2.45 20.94 12.78
CA GLY A 199 -1.33 20.34 13.52
C GLY A 199 -1.50 18.97 14.19
N GLY A 200 -2.45 18.12 13.77
CA GLY A 200 -2.73 16.81 14.37
C GLY A 200 -2.27 15.58 13.58
N VAL A 201 -2.69 14.39 14.04
CA VAL A 201 -2.49 13.10 13.36
C VAL A 201 -3.43 13.02 12.15
N ARG A 202 -2.92 12.53 11.01
CA ARG A 202 -3.70 12.48 9.76
C ARG A 202 -4.02 11.05 9.38
N CYS A 203 -5.30 10.78 9.16
CA CYS A 203 -5.79 9.47 8.72
C CYS A 203 -6.28 9.57 7.29
N ARG A 204 -5.78 8.68 6.42
CA ARG A 204 -6.32 8.48 5.08
C ARG A 204 -6.89 7.06 5.00
N PRO A 205 -8.13 6.89 4.52
CA PRO A 205 -8.64 5.57 4.17
C PRO A 205 -7.69 4.94 3.15
N ARG A 206 -7.29 3.69 3.40
CA ARG A 206 -6.55 2.91 2.42
C ARG A 206 -7.58 2.38 1.42
N ALA A 207 -7.46 2.77 0.16
CA ALA A 207 -8.09 2.01 -0.92
C ALA A 207 -7.28 0.72 -1.04
N ASP A 208 -7.83 -0.39 -0.54
CA ASP A 208 -7.27 -1.71 -0.87
C ASP A 208 -7.62 -2.00 -2.35
N PRO A 209 -6.66 -2.54 -3.13
CA PRO A 209 -6.85 -2.86 -4.54
C PRO A 209 -7.80 -4.05 -4.77
#